data_AF-A0A382VGQ6-F1
#
_entry.id   AF-A0A382VGQ6-F1
#
_cell.length_a   1.000
_cell.length_b   1.000
_cell.length_c   1.000
_cell.angle_alpha   90.00
_cell.angle_beta   90.00
_cell.angle_gamma   90.00
#
_symmetry.space_group_name_H-M   'P 1'
#
loop_
_entity.id
_entity.type
_entity.pdbx_description
1 polymer ?
#
loop_
_entity_poly.entity_id
_entity_poly.type
_entity_poly.pdbx_seq_one_letter_code
_entity_poly.pdbx_strand_id
1 'polypeptide(L)' 'MRSLLLAGGRSSRMGRDKALIEVDGEPCIARVAMALAEAGREP' A
#
# COMPACT_ATOMS: atom_id res chain seq x y z
N MET A 1 14.19 3.60 12.32
CA MET A 1 13.10 4.62 12.39
C MET A 1 11.85 3.93 11.88
N ARG A 2 10.76 3.96 12.65
CA ARG A 2 9.52 3.26 12.32
C ARG A 2 8.70 3.99 11.25
N SER A 3 7.82 3.27 10.58
CA SER A 3 6.99 3.78 9.51
C SER A 3 5.56 3.27 9.63
N LEU A 4 4.60 4.09 9.25
CA LEU A 4 3.19 3.73 9.26
C LEU A 4 2.62 3.84 7.85
N LEU A 5 1.99 2.77 7.36
CA LEU A 5 1.29 2.76 6.08
C LEU A 5 -0.22 2.92 6.30
N LEU A 6 -0.76 4.06 5.87
CA LEU A 6 -2.20 4.33 5.91
C LEU A 6 -2.88 3.77 4.66
N ALA A 7 -3.24 2.49 4.71
CA ALA A 7 -3.91 1.78 3.60
C ALA A 7 -5.44 1.69 3.74
N GLY A 8 -6.04 2.38 4.71
CA GLY A 8 -7.49 2.40 4.92
C GLY A 8 -8.24 3.43 4.06
N GLY A 9 -9.57 3.33 4.08
CA GLY A 9 -10.47 4.29 3.43
C GLY A 9 -11.61 3.60 2.67
N ARG A 10 -12.74 4.29 2.51
CA ARG A 10 -13.97 3.72 1.92
C ARG A 10 -13.82 3.26 0.46
N SER A 11 -12.83 3.79 -0.26
CA SER A 11 -12.58 3.45 -1.67
C SER A 11 -13.82 3.60 -2.58
N SER A 12 -14.70 4.57 -2.27
CA SER A 12 -16.04 4.71 -2.86
C SER A 12 -16.03 4.85 -4.39
N ARG A 13 -15.04 5.53 -4.96
CA ARG A 13 -14.89 5.67 -6.42
C ARG A 13 -14.41 4.41 -7.11
N MET A 14 -13.70 3.53 -6.40
CA MET A 14 -13.11 2.31 -6.97
C MET A 14 -14.07 1.11 -6.86
N GLY A 15 -15.07 1.17 -5.97
CA GLY A 15 -16.04 0.09 -5.76
C GLY A 15 -15.47 -1.16 -5.06
N ARG A 16 -14.17 -1.17 -4.78
CA ARG A 16 -13.43 -2.22 -4.07
C ARG A 16 -12.31 -1.59 -3.25
N ASP A 17 -11.69 -2.35 -2.36
CA ASP A 17 -10.54 -1.87 -1.59
C ASP A 17 -9.41 -1.39 -2.52
N LYS A 18 -9.09 -0.09 -2.47
CA LYS A 18 -8.04 0.51 -3.30
C LYS A 18 -6.67 -0.06 -2.99
N ALA A 19 -6.43 -0.53 -1.76
CA ALA A 19 -5.16 -1.12 -1.35
C ALA A 19 -4.85 -2.41 -2.13
N LEU A 20 -5.89 -3.12 -2.56
CA LEU A 20 -5.81 -4.39 -3.30
C LEU A 20 -5.91 -4.23 -4.82
N ILE A 21 -5.97 -2.99 -5.32
CA ILE A 21 -5.90 -2.77 -6.77
C ILE A 21 -4.50 -3.14 -7.27
N GLU A 22 -4.44 -4.02 -8.26
CA GLU A 22 -3.19 -4.38 -8.93
C GLU A 22 -2.75 -3.31 -9.92
N VAL A 23 -1.46 -3.03 -9.93
CA VAL A 23 -0.76 -2.25 -10.95
C VAL A 23 0.40 -3.13 -11.41
N ASP A 24 0.43 -3.47 -12.70
CA ASP A 24 1.41 -4.40 -13.28
C ASP A 24 1.48 -5.76 -12.56
N GLY A 25 0.32 -6.24 -12.09
CA GLY A 25 0.19 -7.52 -11.37
C GLY A 25 0.51 -7.46 -9.87
N GLU A 26 0.92 -6.30 -9.34
CA GLU A 26 1.25 -6.15 -7.91
C GLU A 26 0.19 -5.28 -7.20
N PRO A 27 -0.37 -5.73 -6.05
CA PRO A 27 -1.26 -4.91 -5.23
C PRO A 27 -0.62 -3.58 -4.80
N CYS A 28 -1.37 -2.49 -4.85
CA CYS A 28 -0.91 -1.15 -4.46
C CYS A 28 -0.26 -1.12 -3.08
N ILE A 29 -0.80 -1.84 -2.11
CA ILE A 29 -0.26 -1.90 -0.75
C ILE A 29 1.14 -2.51 -0.68
N ALA A 30 1.39 -3.58 -1.47
CA ALA A 30 2.67 -4.27 -1.49
C ALA A 30 3.76 -3.38 -2.11
N ARG A 31 3.45 -2.64 -3.17
CA ARG A 31 4.36 -1.66 -3.79
C ARG A 31 4.86 -0.62 -2.77
N VAL A 32 3.98 -0.11 -1.90
CA VAL A 32 4.36 0.89 -0.88
C VAL A 32 5.11 0.24 0.29
N ALA A 33 4.71 -0.97 0.71
CA ALA A 33 5.43 -1.72 1.74
C ALA A 33 6.87 -2.03 1.31
N MET A 34 7.09 -2.42 0.05
CA MET A 34 8.42 -2.63 -0.52
C MET A 34 9.26 -1.35 -0.50
N ALA A 35 8.69 -0.21 -0.91
CA ALA A 35 9.41 1.06 -0.88
C ALA A 35 9.85 1.46 0.54
N LEU A 36 9.04 1.18 1.57
CA LEU A 36 9.42 1.40 2.97
C LEU A 36 10.56 0.46 3.39
N ALA A 37 10.49 -0.81 3.02
CA ALA A 37 11.53 -1.79 3.31
C ALA A 37 12.88 -1.44 2.62
N GLU A 38 12.84 -1.07 1.34
CA GLU A 38 14.01 -0.61 0.58
C GLU A 38 14.63 0.65 1.17
N ALA A 39 13.81 1.52 1.78
CA ALA A 39 14.27 2.69 2.52
C ALA A 39 14.78 2.38 3.94
N GLY A 40 14.89 1.10 4.32
CA GLY A 40 15.35 0.66 5.64
C GLY A 40 14.40 1.07 6.77
N ARG A 41 13.10 1.16 6.49
CA ARG A 41 12.08 1.51 7.48
C ARG A 41 11.45 0.26 8.06
N GLU A 42 11.48 0.18 9.38
CA GLU A 42 10.74 -0.84 10.11
C GLU A 42 9.26 -0.42 10.23
N PRO A 43 8.33 -1.36 10.39
CA PRO A 43 6.97 -1.06 10.81
C PRO A 43 6.91 -0.33 12.16
#